data_AF-A0A024QHF4-F1
#
_entry.id   AF-A0A024QHF4-F1
#
_cell.length_a   1.000
_cell.length_b   1.000
_cell.length_c   1.000
_cell.angle_alpha   90.00
_cell.angle_beta   90.00
_cell.angle_gamma   90.00
#
_symmetry.space_group_name_H-M   'P 1'
#
loop_
_entity.id
_entity.type
_entity.pdbx_description
1 polymer ?
#
loop_
_entity_poly.entity_id
_entity_poly.type
_entity_poly.pdbx_seq_one_letter_code
_entity_poly.pdbx_strand_id
1 'polypeptide(L)'
;MNEWLSLGEMIDCLKSNDYAEDEEKEWVVRWVDEKLVFTFLNNKGGRQTLYLNDLKKKWRVIRTYVTYEEAFKAHMQQKKTITYHHNGNLKYTFKHELEPGQFKEIYYDSINLHEMLSKKWTIDD
;
A
#
# COMPACT_ATOMS: atom_id res chain seq x y z
N MET A 1 -3.25 9.34 -4.73
CA MET A 1 -4.49 10.09 -4.44
C MET A 1 -5.13 9.49 -3.20
N ASN A 2 -5.60 10.34 -2.28
CA ASN A 2 -6.20 9.96 -1.00
C ASN A 2 -7.73 10.00 -1.15
N GLU A 3 -8.30 8.94 -1.71
CA GLU A 3 -9.74 8.81 -1.93
C GLU A 3 -10.43 8.20 -0.71
N TRP A 4 -11.68 8.62 -0.48
CA TRP A 4 -12.54 8.06 0.56
C TRP A 4 -13.37 6.93 -0.05
N LEU A 5 -13.10 5.71 0.40
CA LEU A 5 -13.63 4.45 -0.09
C LEU A 5 -14.74 3.92 0.83
N SER A 6 -15.66 3.13 0.27
CA SER A 6 -16.53 2.28 1.07
C SER A 6 -15.75 1.17 1.78
N LEU A 7 -16.38 0.47 2.74
CA LEU A 7 -15.75 -0.67 3.42
C LEU A 7 -15.29 -1.76 2.42
N GLY A 8 -16.12 -2.08 1.43
CA GLY A 8 -15.80 -3.10 0.41
C GLY A 8 -14.61 -2.68 -0.44
N GLU A 9 -14.65 -1.48 -1.00
CA GLU A 9 -13.55 -0.93 -1.81
C GLU A 9 -12.25 -0.79 -1.02
N MET A 10 -12.32 -0.42 0.26
CA MET A 10 -11.16 -0.39 1.15
C MET A 10 -10.54 -1.77 1.30
N ILE A 11 -11.35 -2.81 1.56
CA ILE A 11 -10.87 -4.19 1.69
C ILE A 11 -10.19 -4.64 0.40
N ASP A 12 -10.80 -4.35 -0.76
CA ASP A 12 -10.24 -4.70 -2.07
C ASP A 12 -8.91 -3.99 -2.34
N CYS A 13 -8.69 -2.80 -1.77
CA CYS A 13 -7.50 -1.98 -1.99
C CYS A 13 -6.39 -2.17 -0.95
N LEU A 14 -6.72 -2.67 0.25
CA LEU A 14 -5.82 -2.75 1.40
C LEU A 14 -4.86 -3.92 1.25
N LYS A 15 -3.55 -3.64 1.24
CA LYS A 15 -2.48 -4.64 1.16
C LYS A 15 -1.86 -4.93 2.53
N SER A 16 -1.09 -6.00 2.65
CA SER A 16 -0.51 -6.53 3.90
C SER A 16 0.21 -5.48 4.77
N ASN A 17 0.92 -4.54 4.14
CA ASN A 17 1.70 -3.51 4.83
C ASN A 17 0.98 -2.17 4.96
N ASP A 18 -0.19 -2.01 4.33
CA ASP A 18 -0.95 -0.78 4.35
C ASP A 18 -1.85 -0.72 5.60
N TYR A 19 -2.43 0.45 5.84
CA TYR A 19 -3.52 0.59 6.79
C TYR A 19 -4.59 1.48 6.22
N ALA A 20 -5.84 1.29 6.65
CA ALA A 20 -6.91 2.24 6.38
C ALA A 20 -7.26 3.00 7.65
N GLU A 21 -7.69 4.25 7.52
CA GLU A 21 -8.24 5.05 8.60
C GLU A 21 -9.65 5.52 8.23
N ASP A 22 -10.53 5.67 9.21
CA ASP A 22 -11.85 6.25 8.97
C ASP A 22 -11.81 7.79 8.91
N GLU A 23 -12.90 8.38 8.42
CA GLU A 23 -13.03 9.84 8.27
C GLU A 23 -12.85 10.62 9.58
N GLU A 24 -13.26 10.02 10.68
CA GLU A 24 -13.14 10.58 12.04
C GLU A 24 -11.75 10.36 12.65
N LYS A 25 -10.89 9.56 11.98
CA LYS A 25 -9.56 9.14 12.47
C LYS A 25 -9.61 8.50 13.85
N GLU A 26 -10.67 7.77 14.13
CA GLU A 26 -10.84 7.03 15.37
C GLU A 26 -10.40 5.57 15.22
N TRP A 27 -10.56 5.02 14.01
CA TRP A 27 -10.32 3.62 13.71
C TRP A 27 -9.21 3.46 12.68
N VAL A 28 -8.34 2.49 12.92
CA VAL A 28 -7.33 2.03 11.96
C VAL A 28 -7.55 0.56 11.65
N VAL A 29 -7.52 0.20 10.38
CA VAL A 29 -7.71 -1.16 9.88
C VAL A 29 -6.44 -1.66 9.21
N ARG A 30 -6.02 -2.87 9.55
CA ARG A 30 -4.85 -3.54 8.97
C ARG A 30 -5.10 -5.01 8.75
N TRP A 31 -4.38 -5.59 7.79
CA TRP A 31 -4.20 -7.02 7.72
C TRP A 31 -3.20 -7.47 8.79
N VAL A 32 -3.59 -8.42 9.62
CA VAL A 32 -2.73 -9.10 10.60
C VAL A 32 -3.05 -10.58 10.53
N ASP A 33 -2.07 -11.41 10.20
CA ASP A 33 -2.21 -12.87 10.11
C ASP A 33 -3.47 -13.31 9.34
N GLU A 34 -3.65 -12.79 8.12
CA GLU A 34 -4.78 -13.07 7.21
C GLU A 34 -6.16 -12.57 7.69
N LYS A 35 -6.19 -11.70 8.70
CA LYS A 35 -7.44 -11.14 9.24
C LYS A 35 -7.42 -9.62 9.24
N LEU A 36 -8.58 -9.02 9.04
CA LEU A 36 -8.77 -7.59 9.23
C LEU A 36 -8.92 -7.28 10.73
N VAL A 37 -8.03 -6.43 11.23
CA VAL A 37 -8.07 -5.95 12.62
C VAL A 37 -8.39 -4.47 12.63
N PHE A 38 -9.50 -4.13 13.28
CA PHE A 38 -9.96 -2.76 13.51
C PHE A 38 -9.49 -2.32 14.90
N THR A 39 -8.61 -1.33 14.96
CA THR A 39 -8.04 -0.81 16.21
C THR A 39 -8.59 0.58 16.47
N PHE A 40 -9.16 0.78 17.67
CA PHE A 40 -9.57 2.10 18.13
C PHE A 40 -8.36 2.86 18.69
N LEU A 41 -8.04 4.02 18.12
CA LEU A 41 -6.82 4.77 18.45
C LEU A 41 -6.79 5.25 19.90
N ASN A 42 -7.93 5.62 20.48
CA ASN A 42 -7.97 6.24 21.80
C ASN A 42 -7.80 5.25 22.96
N ASN A 43 -8.14 3.96 22.79
CA ASN A 43 -8.11 2.98 23.88
C ASN A 43 -7.31 1.69 23.55
N LYS A 44 -6.61 1.62 22.41
CA LYS A 44 -5.88 0.43 21.92
C LYS A 44 -6.73 -0.87 21.87
N GLY A 45 -8.05 -0.76 21.97
CA GLY A 45 -8.96 -1.89 21.82
C GLY A 45 -9.02 -2.31 20.35
N GLY A 46 -8.67 -3.57 20.08
CA GLY A 46 -8.78 -4.18 18.76
C GLY A 46 -10.03 -5.05 18.65
N ARG A 47 -10.70 -5.03 17.51
CA ARG A 47 -11.77 -5.97 17.16
C ARG A 47 -11.53 -6.58 15.78
N GLN A 48 -12.01 -7.81 15.60
CA GLN A 48 -12.00 -8.52 14.31
C GLN A 48 -13.40 -8.63 13.69
N THR A 49 -14.42 -8.16 14.41
CA THR A 49 -15.82 -8.22 13.98
C THR A 49 -16.21 -6.93 13.27
N LEU A 50 -16.84 -7.08 12.11
CA LEU A 50 -17.51 -6.00 11.39
C LEU A 50 -18.90 -5.75 11.97
N TYR A 51 -19.23 -4.47 12.15
CA TYR A 51 -20.56 -4.03 12.54
C TYR A 51 -21.24 -3.36 11.35
N LEU A 52 -22.58 -3.40 11.32
CA LEU A 52 -23.35 -2.73 10.25
C LEU A 52 -23.04 -1.23 10.15
N ASN A 53 -22.65 -0.59 11.25
CA ASN A 53 -22.23 0.81 11.23
C ASN A 53 -20.91 1.04 10.47
N ASP A 54 -20.05 0.03 10.33
CA ASP A 54 -18.78 0.14 9.58
C ASP A 54 -19.02 0.26 8.08
N LEU A 55 -20.17 -0.22 7.59
CA LEU A 55 -20.61 -0.05 6.21
C LEU A 55 -20.96 1.40 5.86
N LYS A 56 -21.30 2.21 6.87
CA LYS A 56 -21.62 3.65 6.69
C LYS A 56 -20.38 4.53 6.73
N LYS A 57 -19.27 4.01 7.27
CA LYS A 57 -18.01 4.75 7.37
C LYS A 57 -17.32 4.83 6.02
N LYS A 58 -16.66 5.95 5.80
CA LYS A 58 -15.70 6.12 4.72
C LYS A 58 -14.30 5.85 5.23
N TRP A 59 -13.51 5.20 4.39
CA TRP A 59 -12.17 4.74 4.72
C TRP A 59 -11.15 5.31 3.75
N ARG A 60 -9.97 5.60 4.25
CA ARG A 60 -8.85 6.04 3.42
C ARG A 60 -7.67 5.11 3.62
N VAL A 61 -7.25 4.44 2.54
CA VAL A 61 -6.05 3.59 2.55
C VAL A 61 -4.80 4.45 2.51
N ILE A 62 -3.97 4.31 3.52
CA ILE A 62 -2.64 4.89 3.61
C ILE A 62 -1.62 3.81 3.20
N ARG A 63 -0.99 4.04 2.05
CA ARG A 63 0.05 3.17 1.53
C ARG A 63 1.33 3.29 2.37
N THR A 64 1.91 2.16 2.74
CA THR A 64 3.22 2.15 3.38
C THR A 64 4.30 2.19 2.31
N TYR A 65 4.94 3.35 2.18
CA TYR A 65 6.05 3.52 1.27
C TYR A 65 7.38 3.13 1.90
N VAL A 66 8.17 2.37 1.16
CA VAL A 66 9.52 1.94 1.51
C VAL A 66 10.57 2.66 0.66
N THR A 67 11.81 2.55 1.06
CA THR A 67 12.97 3.03 0.29
C THR A 67 13.21 2.14 -0.93
N TYR A 68 13.95 2.67 -1.92
CA TYR A 68 14.41 1.88 -3.05
C TYR A 68 15.21 0.64 -2.60
N GLU A 69 16.08 0.78 -1.60
CA GLU A 69 16.91 -0.33 -1.12
C GLU A 69 16.06 -1.48 -0.56
N GLU A 70 15.03 -1.16 0.22
CA GLU A 70 14.07 -2.14 0.74
C GLU A 70 13.27 -2.79 -0.39
N ALA A 71 12.79 -2.00 -1.35
CA ALA A 71 12.05 -2.51 -2.51
C ALA A 71 12.94 -3.42 -3.39
N PHE A 72 14.16 -2.98 -3.72
CA PHE A 72 15.11 -3.74 -4.50
C PHE A 72 15.49 -5.06 -3.82
N LYS A 73 15.72 -5.02 -2.49
CA LYS A 73 15.99 -6.22 -1.70
C LYS A 73 14.81 -7.19 -1.74
N ALA A 74 13.59 -6.70 -1.57
CA ALA A 74 12.38 -7.51 -1.66
C ALA A 74 12.20 -8.13 -3.05
N HIS A 75 12.45 -7.37 -4.12
CA HIS A 75 12.31 -7.86 -5.49
C HIS A 75 13.38 -8.90 -5.85
N MET A 76 14.65 -8.64 -5.52
CA MET A 76 15.77 -9.51 -5.91
C MET A 76 15.89 -10.75 -5.02
N GLN A 77 15.68 -10.61 -3.71
CA GLN A 77 15.94 -11.70 -2.75
C GLN A 77 14.67 -12.46 -2.38
N GLN A 78 13.54 -11.77 -2.30
CA GLN A 78 12.27 -12.35 -1.83
C GLN A 78 11.28 -12.59 -2.98
N LYS A 79 11.68 -12.28 -4.22
CA LYS A 79 10.87 -12.43 -5.45
C LYS A 79 9.52 -11.70 -5.39
N LYS A 80 9.43 -10.65 -4.57
CA LYS A 80 8.20 -9.88 -4.40
C LYS A 80 7.96 -8.93 -5.56
N THR A 81 6.69 -8.58 -5.77
CA THR A 81 6.32 -7.53 -6.71
C THR A 81 6.55 -6.18 -6.05
N ILE A 82 7.15 -5.24 -6.77
CA ILE A 82 7.35 -3.87 -6.27
C ILE A 82 6.72 -2.86 -7.20
N THR A 83 6.18 -1.78 -6.64
CA THR A 83 5.59 -0.69 -7.42
C THR A 83 6.21 0.65 -7.04
N TYR A 84 6.76 1.37 -8.02
CA TYR A 84 7.19 2.76 -7.88
C TYR A 84 6.05 3.71 -8.23
N HIS A 85 5.76 4.68 -7.37
CA HIS A 85 4.71 5.67 -7.57
C HIS A 85 5.34 7.02 -7.90
N HIS A 86 5.45 7.36 -9.18
CA HIS A 86 6.15 8.59 -9.59
C HIS A 86 5.29 9.85 -9.33
N ASN A 87 4.07 9.85 -9.87
CA ASN A 87 3.05 10.90 -9.68
C ASN A 87 1.65 10.26 -9.51
N GLY A 88 0.61 11.07 -9.30
CA GLY A 88 -0.72 10.59 -8.90
C GLY A 88 -1.34 9.48 -9.77
N ASN A 89 -0.94 9.38 -11.05
CA ASN A 89 -1.43 8.37 -11.98
C ASN A 89 -0.33 7.44 -12.52
N LEU A 90 0.93 7.88 -12.52
CA LEU A 90 2.05 7.13 -13.09
C LEU A 90 2.68 6.22 -12.04
N LYS A 91 2.51 4.92 -12.25
CA LYS A 91 3.10 3.86 -11.43
C LYS A 91 3.78 2.82 -12.30
N TYR A 92 4.89 2.27 -11.83
CA TYR A 92 5.63 1.21 -12.50
C TYR A 92 5.66 -0.01 -11.61
N THR A 93 5.14 -1.14 -12.09
CA THR A 93 5.07 -2.39 -11.32
C THR A 93 6.04 -3.41 -11.91
N PHE A 94 6.98 -3.86 -11.08
CA PHE A 94 8.02 -4.81 -11.44
C PHE A 94 7.69 -6.16 -10.80
N LYS A 95 7.44 -7.17 -11.62
CA LYS A 95 7.12 -8.54 -11.19
C LYS A 95 8.34 -9.41 -11.46
N HIS A 96 8.78 -10.16 -10.45
CA HIS A 96 10.03 -10.93 -10.55
C HIS A 96 10.02 -11.99 -11.67
N GLU A 97 8.85 -12.49 -12.06
CA GLU A 97 8.69 -13.51 -13.11
C GLU A 97 8.85 -12.96 -14.53
N LEU A 98 8.87 -11.63 -14.70
CA LEU A 98 9.00 -10.98 -16.01
C LEU A 98 10.46 -10.56 -16.24
N GLU A 99 10.93 -10.77 -17.47
CA GLU A 99 12.32 -10.59 -17.93
C GLU A 99 13.06 -9.34 -17.38
N PRO A 100 14.41 -9.36 -17.31
CA PRO A 100 15.25 -8.27 -16.79
C PRO A 100 15.08 -6.89 -17.49
N GLY A 101 14.24 -6.78 -18.52
CA GLY A 101 13.97 -5.56 -19.27
C GLY A 101 13.01 -4.56 -18.60
N GLN A 102 12.33 -4.91 -17.49
CA GLN A 102 11.28 -4.04 -16.91
C GLN A 102 11.81 -2.68 -16.43
N PHE A 103 13.05 -2.60 -15.96
CA PHE A 103 13.67 -1.32 -15.54
C PHE A 103 13.92 -0.36 -16.72
N LYS A 104 13.86 -0.81 -17.98
CA LYS A 104 13.98 0.08 -19.15
C LYS A 104 12.85 1.09 -19.23
N GLU A 105 11.66 0.76 -18.74
CA GLU A 105 10.50 1.67 -18.77
C GLU A 105 10.77 2.95 -17.98
N ILE A 106 11.45 2.85 -16.84
CA ILE A 106 11.82 4.00 -16.00
C ILE A 106 12.82 4.93 -16.72
N TYR A 107 13.70 4.36 -17.55
CA TYR A 107 14.74 5.10 -18.26
C TYR A 107 14.15 6.03 -19.34
N TYR A 108 13.07 5.61 -19.99
CA TYR A 108 12.43 6.40 -21.06
C TYR A 108 11.66 7.61 -20.51
N ASP A 109 11.13 7.53 -19.29
CA ASP A 109 10.36 8.61 -18.69
C ASP A 109 11.21 9.67 -17.96
N SER A 110 12.54 9.67 -18.20
CA SER A 110 13.48 10.66 -17.64
C SER A 110 13.42 10.80 -16.11
N ILE A 111 12.94 9.76 -15.42
CA ILE A 111 12.91 9.71 -13.96
C ILE A 111 14.35 9.65 -13.49
N ASN A 112 14.80 10.71 -12.82
CA ASN A 112 16.18 10.77 -12.37
C ASN A 112 16.40 9.78 -11.20
N LEU A 113 17.61 9.25 -11.10
CA LEU A 113 17.99 8.30 -10.05
C LEU A 113 17.67 8.85 -8.64
N HIS A 114 17.78 10.16 -8.45
CA HIS A 114 17.51 10.83 -7.17
C HIS A 114 16.02 10.71 -6.76
N GLU A 115 15.10 10.82 -7.71
CA GLU A 115 13.66 10.65 -7.48
C GLU A 115 13.29 9.19 -7.22
N MET A 116 13.99 8.24 -7.82
CA MET A 116 13.81 6.82 -7.51
C MET A 116 14.25 6.49 -6.09
N LEU A 117 15.30 7.13 -5.58
CA LEU A 117 15.77 6.90 -4.21
C LEU A 117 14.83 7.47 -3.13
N SER A 118 13.79 8.22 -3.51
CA SER A 118 12.77 8.71 -2.58
C SER A 118 11.83 7.60 -2.08
N LYS A 119 11.22 7.78 -0.89
CA LYS A 119 10.25 6.84 -0.27
C LYS A 119 8.91 6.82 -1.01
N LYS A 120 8.90 6.31 -2.24
CA LYS A 120 7.72 6.19 -3.11
C LYS A 120 7.52 4.77 -3.65
N TRP A 121 8.12 3.78 -3.01
CA TRP A 121 7.99 2.37 -3.40
C TRP A 121 7.01 1.65 -2.50
N THR A 122 6.22 0.73 -3.05
CA THR A 122 5.41 -0.23 -2.27
C THR A 122 5.84 -1.65 -2.62
N ILE A 123 5.81 -2.54 -1.63
CA ILE A 123 6.09 -3.97 -1.81
C ILE A 123 4.76 -4.70 -1.70
N ASP A 124 4.49 -5.52 -2.71
CA ASP A 124 3.31 -6.37 -2.80
C ASP A 124 3.75 -7.84 -2.66
N ASP A 125 3.00 -8.61 -1.87
CA ASP A 125 3.19 -10.07 -1.72
C ASP A 125 2.71 -10.83 -2.97
#